data_AF-A0A7V9AJ06-F1
#
_entry.id   AF-A0A7V9AJ06-F1
#
_cell.length_a   1.000
_cell.length_b   1.000
_cell.length_c   1.000
_cell.angle_alpha   90.00
_cell.angle_beta   90.00
_cell.angle_gamma   90.00
#
_symmetry.space_group_name_H-M   'P 1'
#
loop_
_entity.id
_entity.type
_entity.pdbx_description
1 polymer ?
#
loop_
_entity_poly.entity_id
_entity_poly.type
_entity_poly.pdbx_seq_one_letter_code
_entity_poly.pdbx_strand_id
1 'polypeptide(L)'
;MPDTTLQREARLFTRYLLDREPPPECVERYLAAHRVLLPMDGGADEVVLSLVRRHPWALPFLDAASGVFRPQSLLRKKLLLTAAILETSPHSAAEFTSARTGAVSLMIRLGTYAAASAAKLALGAALLALAGRARRG
;
A
#
# COMPACT_ATOMS: atom_id res chain seq x y z
N MET A 1 -17.14 -16.75 9.10
CA MET A 1 -16.16 -16.03 9.94
C MET A 1 -15.64 -14.86 9.14
N PRO A 2 -15.67 -13.61 9.65
CA PRO A 2 -15.09 -12.48 8.93
C PRO A 2 -13.58 -12.72 8.79
N ASP A 3 -13.04 -12.56 7.59
CA ASP A 3 -11.63 -12.86 7.31
C ASP A 3 -10.75 -11.89 8.11
N THR A 4 -10.15 -12.38 9.20
CA THR A 4 -9.38 -11.58 10.14
C THR A 4 -8.10 -11.04 9.51
N THR A 5 -7.59 -11.70 8.46
CA THR A 5 -6.40 -11.29 7.75
C THR A 5 -6.70 -10.10 6.85
N LEU A 6 -7.77 -10.18 6.05
CA LEU A 6 -8.18 -9.08 5.17
C LEU A 6 -8.59 -7.83 5.95
N GLN A 7 -9.18 -7.98 7.14
CA GLN A 7 -9.47 -6.84 8.01
C GLN A 7 -8.19 -6.15 8.50
N ARG A 8 -7.16 -6.93 8.88
CA ARG A 8 -5.86 -6.37 9.29
C ARG A 8 -5.19 -5.67 8.13
N GLU A 9 -5.27 -6.23 6.92
CA GLU A 9 -4.76 -5.60 5.69
C GLU A 9 -5.48 -4.27 5.40
N ALA A 10 -6.81 -4.23 5.44
CA ALA A 10 -7.58 -3.01 5.25
C ALA A 10 -7.10 -1.89 6.20
N ARG A 11 -6.98 -2.20 7.50
CA ARG A 11 -6.49 -1.25 8.51
C ARG A 11 -5.05 -0.81 8.26
N LEU A 12 -4.17 -1.76 7.95
CA LEU A 12 -2.78 -1.48 7.66
C LEU A 12 -2.61 -0.55 6.44
N PHE A 13 -3.31 -0.84 5.35
CA PHE A 13 -3.23 -0.05 4.13
C PHE A 13 -3.86 1.33 4.29
N THR A 14 -4.98 1.46 5.02
CA THR A 14 -5.53 2.78 5.32
C THR A 14 -4.60 3.62 6.17
N ARG A 15 -3.99 3.07 7.22
CA ARG A 15 -2.98 3.80 8.00
C ARG A 15 -1.77 4.19 7.17
N TYR A 16 -1.33 3.34 6.25
CA TYR A 16 -0.24 3.69 5.36
C TYR A 16 -0.58 4.87 4.42
N LEU A 17 -1.82 4.94 3.95
CA LEU A 17 -2.25 5.99 3.00
C LEU A 17 -2.66 7.30 3.67
N LEU A 18 -3.31 7.25 4.84
CA LEU A 18 -3.93 8.42 5.49
C LEU A 18 -3.47 8.65 6.94
N ASP A 19 -2.53 7.85 7.47
CA ASP A 19 -2.05 7.91 8.86
C ASP A 19 -3.15 7.85 9.94
N ARG A 20 -4.27 7.16 9.62
CA ARG A 20 -5.43 7.00 10.51
C ARG A 20 -6.14 5.67 10.34
N GLU A 21 -6.97 5.31 11.31
CA GLU A 21 -7.75 4.07 11.27
C GLU A 21 -8.91 4.17 10.26
N PRO A 22 -9.23 3.13 9.48
CA PRO A 22 -10.37 3.17 8.57
C PRO A 22 -11.71 3.18 9.32
N PRO A 23 -12.71 3.91 8.81
CA PRO A 23 -14.10 3.70 9.18
C PRO A 23 -14.52 2.24 8.93
N PRO A 24 -15.44 1.66 9.73
CA PRO A 24 -15.90 0.27 9.56
C PRO A 24 -16.43 -0.02 8.16
N GLU A 25 -17.17 0.93 7.57
CA GLU A 25 -17.69 0.85 6.21
C GLU A 25 -16.60 0.70 5.14
N CYS A 26 -15.43 1.32 5.32
CA CYS A 26 -14.30 1.19 4.38
C CYS A 26 -13.68 -0.21 4.47
N VAL A 27 -13.62 -0.78 5.68
CA VAL A 27 -13.16 -2.16 5.89
C VAL A 27 -14.11 -3.14 5.20
N GLU A 28 -15.42 -2.96 5.37
CA GLU A 28 -16.43 -3.80 4.72
C GLU A 28 -16.37 -3.72 3.19
N ARG A 29 -16.27 -2.50 2.63
CA ARG A 29 -16.08 -2.28 1.18
C ARG A 29 -14.81 -2.94 0.67
N TYR A 30 -13.71 -2.88 1.43
CA TYR A 30 -12.46 -3.56 1.08
C TYR A 30 -12.64 -5.07 1.02
N LEU A 31 -13.26 -5.68 2.05
CA LEU A 31 -13.52 -7.11 2.07
C LEU A 31 -14.40 -7.56 0.89
N ALA A 32 -15.46 -6.81 0.61
CA ALA A 32 -16.37 -7.10 -0.49
C ALA A 32 -15.67 -7.00 -1.85
N ALA A 33 -14.96 -5.89 -2.10
CA ALA A 33 -14.28 -5.67 -3.37
C ALA A 33 -13.10 -6.63 -3.57
N HIS A 34 -12.34 -6.95 -2.53
CA HIS A 34 -11.25 -7.91 -2.59
C HIS A 34 -11.72 -9.28 -3.12
N ARG A 35 -12.85 -9.78 -2.62
CA ARG A 35 -13.40 -11.08 -3.04
C ARG A 35 -13.74 -11.15 -4.52
N VAL A 36 -14.11 -10.02 -5.11
CA VAL A 36 -14.53 -9.94 -6.52
C VAL A 36 -13.35 -9.63 -7.44
N LEU A 37 -12.51 -8.68 -7.05
CA LEU A 37 -11.50 -8.08 -7.94
C LEU A 37 -10.11 -8.69 -7.79
N LEU A 38 -9.80 -9.30 -6.63
CA LEU A 38 -8.46 -9.79 -6.28
C LEU A 38 -8.52 -11.23 -5.77
N PRO A 39 -8.97 -12.19 -6.61
CA PRO A 39 -8.87 -13.60 -6.25
C PRO A 39 -7.41 -13.99 -5.95
N MET A 40 -7.24 -14.91 -5.01
CA MET A 40 -5.93 -15.26 -4.45
C MET A 40 -5.02 -15.94 -5.47
N ASP A 41 -4.09 -15.21 -6.06
CA ASP A 41 -3.03 -15.77 -6.92
C ASP A 41 -1.84 -16.21 -6.07
N GLY A 42 -1.84 -17.50 -5.70
CA GLY A 42 -0.86 -18.10 -4.78
C GLY A 42 0.53 -18.25 -5.40
N GLY A 43 1.47 -17.41 -4.99
CA GLY A 43 2.88 -17.59 -5.35
C GLY A 43 3.82 -16.53 -4.81
N ALA A 44 4.32 -15.66 -5.69
CA ALA A 44 5.33 -14.66 -5.33
C ALA A 44 4.75 -13.51 -4.49
N ASP A 45 3.49 -13.17 -4.71
CA ASP A 45 2.84 -12.03 -4.07
C ASP A 45 2.44 -12.34 -2.62
N GLU A 46 2.15 -13.61 -2.30
CA GLU A 46 1.85 -14.04 -0.94
C GLU A 46 3.07 -13.92 0.00
N VAL A 47 4.28 -14.12 -0.53
CA VAL A 47 5.52 -13.90 0.24
C VAL A 47 5.68 -12.42 0.60
N VAL A 48 5.42 -11.52 -0.35
CA VAL A 48 5.48 -10.07 -0.11
C VAL A 48 4.39 -9.64 0.90
N LEU A 49 3.16 -10.13 0.73
CA LEU A 49 2.06 -9.81 1.63
C LEU A 49 2.27 -10.38 3.04
N SER A 50 2.76 -11.60 3.17
CA SER A 50 3.11 -12.18 4.47
C SER A 50 4.21 -11.39 5.18
N LEU A 51 5.21 -10.89 4.43
CA LEU A 51 6.23 -10.02 4.98
C LEU A 51 5.63 -8.70 5.48
N VAL A 52 4.75 -8.06 4.70
CA VAL A 52 4.02 -6.84 5.11
C VAL A 52 3.16 -7.08 6.36
N ARG A 53 2.45 -8.21 6.43
CA ARG A 53 1.60 -8.55 7.59
C ARG A 53 2.42 -8.80 8.85
N ARG A 54 3.59 -9.44 8.71
CA ARG A 54 4.52 -9.69 9.83
C ARG A 54 5.28 -8.42 10.24
N HIS A 55 5.61 -7.58 9.27
CA HIS A 55 6.42 -6.38 9.44
C HIS A 55 5.77 -5.18 8.74
N PRO A 56 4.77 -4.54 9.36
CA PRO A 56 4.08 -3.36 8.81
C PRO A 56 5.00 -2.23 8.35
N TRP A 57 6.14 -2.04 9.02
CA TRP A 57 7.14 -1.03 8.67
C TRP A 57 7.80 -1.28 7.31
N ALA A 58 7.73 -2.50 6.78
CA ALA A 58 8.29 -2.84 5.46
C ALA A 58 7.42 -2.29 4.30
N LEU A 59 6.16 -1.95 4.57
CA LEU A 59 5.17 -1.57 3.56
C LEU A 59 5.61 -0.40 2.67
N PRO A 60 6.12 0.75 3.19
CA PRO A 60 6.53 1.87 2.34
C PRO A 60 7.67 1.51 1.37
N PHE A 61 8.59 0.64 1.80
CA PHE A 61 9.72 0.20 1.01
C PHE A 61 9.28 -0.77 -0.09
N LEU A 62 8.44 -1.73 0.28
CA LEU A 62 7.90 -2.71 -0.66
C LEU A 62 6.96 -2.05 -1.68
N ASP A 63 6.18 -1.07 -1.26
CA ASP A 63 5.31 -0.31 -2.17
C ASP A 63 6.13 0.47 -3.21
N ALA A 64 7.15 1.21 -2.78
CA ALA A 64 8.06 1.93 -3.67
C ALA A 64 8.74 1.00 -4.68
N ALA A 65 9.29 -0.12 -4.20
CA ALA A 65 9.95 -1.09 -5.07
C ALA A 65 8.96 -1.81 -6.00
N SER A 66 7.76 -2.15 -5.52
CA SER A 66 6.73 -2.77 -6.35
C SER A 66 6.23 -1.80 -7.42
N GLY A 67 6.13 -0.51 -7.13
CA GLY A 67 5.78 0.51 -8.11
C GLY A 67 6.70 0.53 -9.34
N VAL A 68 7.99 0.22 -9.15
CA VAL A 68 9.00 0.21 -10.24
C VAL A 68 9.16 -1.17 -10.86
N PHE A 69 9.39 -2.20 -10.04
CA PHE A 69 9.80 -3.52 -10.53
C PHE A 69 8.63 -4.47 -10.77
N ARG A 70 7.50 -4.28 -10.07
CA ARG A 70 6.34 -5.18 -10.11
C ARG A 70 5.03 -4.39 -10.05
N PRO A 71 4.77 -3.50 -11.03
CA PRO A 71 3.64 -2.57 -10.97
C PRO A 71 2.28 -3.28 -10.90
N GLN A 72 2.21 -4.52 -11.40
CA GLN A 72 1.02 -5.38 -11.40
C GLN A 72 0.95 -6.35 -10.20
N SER A 73 1.81 -6.19 -9.19
CA SER A 73 1.79 -7.03 -7.99
C SER A 73 0.49 -6.89 -7.21
N LEU A 74 0.10 -7.97 -6.53
CA LEU A 74 -1.08 -7.99 -5.67
C LEU A 74 -1.01 -6.93 -4.56
N LEU A 75 0.18 -6.64 -4.03
CA LEU A 75 0.38 -5.55 -3.06
C LEU A 75 -0.08 -4.21 -3.66
N ARG A 76 0.41 -3.86 -4.86
CA ARG A 76 0.00 -2.62 -5.55
C ARG A 76 -1.48 -2.59 -5.86
N LYS A 77 -2.05 -3.71 -6.33
CA LYS A 77 -3.49 -3.81 -6.59
C LYS A 77 -4.33 -3.61 -5.32
N LYS A 78 -3.94 -4.20 -4.18
CA LYS A 78 -4.62 -4.01 -2.88
C LYS A 78 -4.50 -2.57 -2.37
N LEU A 79 -3.35 -1.92 -2.55
CA LEU A 79 -3.15 -0.52 -2.18
C LEU A 79 -4.00 0.42 -3.05
N LEU A 80 -4.03 0.19 -4.37
CA LEU A 80 -4.87 0.96 -5.30
C LEU A 80 -6.36 0.77 -4.98
N LEU A 81 -6.79 -0.46 -4.69
CA LEU A 81 -8.17 -0.73 -4.26
C LEU A 81 -8.51 0.03 -2.97
N THR A 82 -7.59 0.03 -2.00
CA THR A 82 -7.78 0.78 -0.74
C THR A 82 -7.87 2.29 -1.00
N ALA A 83 -6.99 2.82 -1.85
CA ALA A 83 -7.01 4.24 -2.23
C ALA A 83 -8.34 4.62 -2.89
N ALA A 84 -8.83 3.83 -3.85
CA ALA A 84 -10.10 4.07 -4.52
C ALA A 84 -11.30 4.06 -3.55
N ILE A 85 -11.31 3.14 -2.59
CA ILE A 85 -12.36 3.10 -1.54
C ILE A 85 -12.30 4.36 -0.68
N LEU A 86 -11.11 4.78 -0.27
CA LEU A 86 -10.95 5.96 0.58
C LEU A 86 -11.30 7.25 -0.18
N GLU A 87 -10.88 7.37 -1.43
CA GLU A 87 -11.16 8.53 -2.30
C GLU A 87 -12.66 8.70 -2.55
N THR A 88 -13.41 7.60 -2.66
CA THR A 88 -14.86 7.60 -2.89
C THR A 88 -15.69 7.57 -1.60
N SER A 89 -15.06 7.61 -0.42
CA SER A 89 -15.77 7.61 0.87
C SER A 89 -15.90 9.04 1.44
N PRO A 90 -17.10 9.47 1.89
CA PRO A 90 -17.32 10.85 2.36
C PRO A 90 -16.37 11.30 3.47
N HIS A 91 -16.02 10.38 4.39
CA HIS A 91 -15.13 10.64 5.52
C HIS A 91 -13.68 10.91 5.11
N SER A 92 -13.25 10.50 3.92
CA SER A 92 -11.86 10.50 3.47
C SER A 92 -11.62 11.27 2.17
N ALA A 93 -12.67 11.55 1.40
CA ALA A 93 -12.57 12.20 0.09
C ALA A 93 -11.82 13.53 0.12
N ALA A 94 -12.00 14.34 1.17
CA ALA A 94 -11.34 15.63 1.31
C ALA A 94 -9.80 15.52 1.33
N GLU A 95 -9.24 14.42 1.86
CA GLU A 95 -7.79 14.19 1.95
C GLU A 95 -7.14 13.96 0.57
N PHE A 96 -7.93 13.54 -0.42
CA PHE A 96 -7.47 13.31 -1.79
C PHE A 96 -7.62 14.56 -2.68
N THR A 97 -8.16 15.65 -2.13
CA THR A 97 -8.25 16.93 -2.84
C THR A 97 -7.00 17.78 -2.58
N SER A 98 -6.52 18.47 -3.62
CA SER A 98 -5.32 19.29 -3.51
C SER A 98 -5.58 20.55 -2.68
N ALA A 99 -4.88 20.67 -1.55
CA ALA A 99 -4.80 21.93 -0.81
C ALA A 99 -4.02 22.97 -1.62
N ARG A 100 -4.48 24.22 -1.63
CA ARG A 100 -3.80 25.32 -2.32
C ARG A 100 -2.46 25.62 -1.62
N THR A 101 -1.34 25.14 -2.19
CA THR A 101 0.02 25.42 -1.71
C THR A 101 0.77 26.39 -2.63
N GLY A 102 1.59 27.28 -2.05
CA GLY A 102 2.47 28.17 -2.82
C GLY A 102 3.59 27.40 -3.54
N ALA A 103 4.03 27.92 -4.70
CA ALA A 103 4.96 27.22 -5.60
C ALA A 103 6.29 26.83 -4.93
N VAL A 104 6.88 27.70 -4.10
CA VAL A 104 8.14 27.41 -3.40
C VAL A 104 7.99 26.24 -2.41
N SER A 105 6.90 26.26 -1.61
CA SER A 105 6.60 25.17 -0.68
C SER A 105 6.36 23.85 -1.40
N LEU A 106 5.69 23.90 -2.57
CA LEU A 106 5.51 22.72 -3.42
C LEU A 106 6.85 22.16 -3.91
N MET A 107 7.77 23.01 -4.41
CA MET A 107 9.08 22.56 -4.88
C MET A 107 9.90 21.88 -3.77
N ILE A 108 9.92 22.47 -2.57
CA ILE A 108 10.62 21.88 -1.42
C ILE A 108 10.00 20.52 -1.04
N ARG A 109 8.65 20.44 -1.00
CA ARG A 109 7.94 19.18 -0.74
C ARG A 109 8.25 18.13 -1.78
N LEU A 110 8.23 18.47 -3.07
CA LEU A 110 8.56 17.54 -4.14
C LEU A 110 9.99 17.03 -4.02
N GLY A 111 10.96 17.91 -3.76
CA GLY A 111 12.37 17.52 -3.59
C GLY A 111 12.56 16.55 -2.43
N THR A 112 11.94 16.84 -1.27
CA THR A 112 12.01 15.96 -0.08
C THR A 112 11.31 14.62 -0.30
N TYR A 113 10.14 14.60 -0.93
CA TYR A 113 9.45 13.35 -1.27
C TYR A 113 10.22 12.53 -2.31
N ALA A 114 10.85 13.16 -3.31
CA ALA A 114 11.66 12.48 -4.31
C ALA A 114 12.87 11.80 -3.67
N ALA A 115 13.63 12.51 -2.83
CA ALA A 115 14.77 11.94 -2.11
C ALA A 115 14.36 10.78 -1.19
N ALA A 116 13.30 10.98 -0.40
CA ALA A 116 12.78 9.93 0.49
C ALA A 116 12.29 8.70 -0.29
N SER A 117 11.67 8.89 -1.45
CA SER A 117 11.19 7.81 -2.31
C SER A 117 12.35 7.04 -2.95
N ALA A 118 13.41 7.71 -3.38
CA ALA A 118 14.61 7.07 -3.90
C ALA A 118 15.29 6.18 -2.84
N ALA A 119 15.42 6.68 -1.61
CA ALA A 119 15.95 5.88 -0.50
C ALA A 119 15.06 4.66 -0.19
N LYS A 120 13.74 4.85 -0.16
CA LYS A 120 12.79 3.74 0.05
C LYS A 120 12.85 2.70 -1.05
N LEU A 121 12.97 3.13 -2.30
CA LEU A 121 13.13 2.26 -3.47
C LEU A 121 14.40 1.40 -3.36
N ALA A 122 15.54 2.00 -3.00
CA ALA A 122 16.79 1.26 -2.86
C ALA A 122 16.69 0.15 -1.78
N LEU A 123 16.11 0.48 -0.62
CA LEU A 123 15.88 -0.48 0.46
C LEU A 123 14.87 -1.56 0.06
N GLY A 124 13.77 -1.16 -0.59
CA GLY A 124 12.74 -2.09 -1.06
C GLY A 124 13.25 -3.06 -2.14
N ALA A 125 14.12 -2.60 -3.04
CA ALA A 125 14.78 -3.44 -4.04
C ALA A 125 15.61 -4.55 -3.37
N ALA A 126 16.36 -4.19 -2.32
CA ALA A 126 17.12 -5.15 -1.53
C ALA A 126 16.20 -6.17 -0.84
N LEU A 127 15.11 -5.72 -0.21
CA LEU A 127 14.12 -6.60 0.43
C LEU A 127 13.49 -7.58 -0.57
N LEU A 128 13.09 -7.10 -1.76
CA LEU A 128 12.53 -7.96 -2.81
C LEU A 128 13.56 -9.00 -3.30
N ALA A 129 14.82 -8.59 -3.46
CA ALA A 129 15.88 -9.50 -3.89
C ALA A 129 16.17 -10.59 -2.84
N LEU A 130 16.11 -10.25 -1.55
CA LEU A 130 16.26 -11.22 -0.45
C LEU A 130 15.06 -12.19 -0.39
N ALA A 131 13.84 -11.67 -0.50
CA ALA A 131 12.63 -12.50 -0.55
C ALA A 131 12.64 -13.46 -1.75
N GLY A 132 13.15 -13.02 -2.90
CA GLY A 132 13.33 -13.87 -4.08
C GLY A 132 14.38 -14.97 -3.91
N ARG A 133 15.44 -14.72 -3.12
CA ARG A 133 16.48 -15.72 -2.81
C ARG A 133 16.00 -16.79 -1.84
N ALA A 134 15.24 -16.42 -0.81
CA ALA A 134 14.69 -17.34 0.19
C ALA A 134 13.68 -18.37 -0.37
N ARG A 135 13.21 -18.17 -1.61
CA ARG A 135 12.31 -19.09 -2.31
C ARG A 135 13.04 -20.09 -3.22
N ARG A 136 14.33 -19.86 -3.52
CA ARG A 136 15.14 -20.70 -4.43
C ARG A 136 16.06 -21.69 -3.71
N GLY A 137 16.24 -21.56 -2.40
CA GLY A 137 16.90 -22.54 -1.53
C GLY A 137 15.87 -23.29 -0.73
#